data_AF-A0A517XLT6-F1
#
_entry.id   AF-A0A517XLT6-F1
#
_cell.length_a   1.000
_cell.length_b   1.000
_cell.length_c   1.000
_cell.angle_alpha   90.00
_cell.angle_beta   90.00
_cell.angle_gamma   90.00
#
_symmetry.space_group_name_H-M   'P 1'
#
loop_
_entity.id
_entity.type
_entity.pdbx_description
1 polymer ?
#
loop_
_entity_poly.entity_id
_entity_poly.type
_entity_poly.pdbx_seq_one_letter_code
_entity_poly.pdbx_strand_id
1 'polypeptide(L)'
;MKGHLMGGTAVKVKPFKRGCPPAKMPEPVVCGERRACGPDDAEPVQPFPTEGVLFDNMDLRMPELQSRIGGRPGKVRSYKMISVYVDDQGRLEHYGSGPNFQGGCLTLCTCAHQIRTEKHAADWEGCWLAGFTSPRLCDRTWLFYLAQVGAGYPTAAGMWTALPALQGAKSTRQHRLGDMFEPRLTSSFSNPCKSTSYYPPMVGHSHRRTAATDDWKKDIEFSNAQFGRHAAYLVADPAFTFLWQTPALFLEHHARNQGWESVDVLLQRLIAVH
;
A
#
# COMPACT_ATOMS: atom_id res chain seq x y z
N MET A 1 23.07 38.17 -40.43
CA MET A 1 23.39 37.02 -39.56
C MET A 1 22.24 36.04 -39.61
N LYS A 2 22.47 34.83 -40.14
CA LYS A 2 21.43 33.80 -40.34
C LYS A 2 21.22 33.01 -39.04
N GLY A 3 20.01 33.07 -38.49
CA GLY A 3 19.61 32.30 -37.31
C GLY A 3 19.35 30.83 -37.66
N HIS A 4 20.02 29.92 -36.96
CA HIS A 4 19.79 28.48 -37.02
C HIS A 4 18.72 28.08 -35.98
N LEU A 5 17.62 27.51 -36.46
CA LEU A 5 16.60 26.86 -35.64
C LEU A 5 17.03 25.41 -35.39
N MET A 6 17.32 25.06 -34.14
CA MET A 6 17.53 23.67 -33.70
C MET A 6 16.17 22.98 -33.50
N GLY A 7 15.91 21.95 -34.32
CA GLY A 7 14.74 21.08 -34.19
C GLY A 7 14.89 20.10 -33.03
N GLY A 8 13.96 20.17 -32.07
CA GLY A 8 13.84 19.21 -30.97
C GLY A 8 13.20 17.91 -31.42
N THR A 9 13.89 16.79 -31.19
CA THR A 9 13.42 15.44 -31.52
C THR A 9 12.44 14.95 -30.45
N ALA A 10 11.20 14.66 -30.83
CA ALA A 10 10.19 14.12 -29.93
C ALA A 10 10.51 12.65 -29.56
N VAL A 11 10.79 12.41 -28.27
CA VAL A 11 10.97 11.05 -27.72
C VAL A 11 9.59 10.40 -27.54
N LYS A 12 9.28 9.41 -28.39
CA LYS A 12 8.08 8.56 -28.24
C LYS A 12 8.25 7.64 -27.03
N VAL A 13 7.58 7.97 -25.92
CA VAL A 13 7.44 7.09 -24.76
C VAL A 13 6.44 5.97 -25.11
N LYS A 14 6.90 4.72 -25.17
CA LYS A 14 6.02 3.55 -25.34
C LYS A 14 5.25 3.29 -24.04
N PRO A 15 3.94 2.95 -24.09
CA PRO A 15 3.18 2.58 -22.90
C PRO A 15 3.69 1.24 -22.35
N PHE A 16 4.22 1.26 -21.13
CA PHE A 16 4.71 0.08 -20.44
C PHE A 16 3.54 -0.65 -19.75
N LYS A 17 3.09 -1.77 -20.33
CA LYS A 17 2.14 -2.68 -19.68
C LYS A 17 2.88 -3.58 -18.70
N ARG A 18 2.85 -3.25 -17.41
CA ARG A 18 3.02 -4.22 -16.31
C ARG A 18 1.95 -3.97 -15.25
N GLY A 19 0.88 -4.75 -15.30
CA GLY A 19 -0.04 -4.91 -14.17
C GLY A 19 0.52 -5.99 -13.25
N CYS A 20 0.53 -5.76 -11.94
CA CYS A 20 0.47 -6.89 -11.02
C CYS A 20 -0.86 -7.60 -11.29
N PRO A 21 -0.87 -8.95 -11.39
CA PRO A 21 -2.14 -9.66 -11.45
C PRO A 21 -2.95 -9.33 -10.19
N PRO A 22 -4.27 -9.10 -10.31
CA PRO A 22 -5.12 -8.94 -9.14
C PRO A 22 -5.03 -10.19 -8.27
N ALA A 23 -5.14 -10.02 -6.95
CA ALA A 23 -5.44 -11.13 -6.07
C ALA A 23 -6.75 -11.74 -6.57
N LYS A 24 -6.69 -12.91 -7.21
CA LYS A 24 -7.92 -13.66 -7.51
C LYS A 24 -8.57 -14.01 -6.19
N MET A 25 -9.88 -13.76 -6.07
CA MET A 25 -10.68 -14.30 -4.98
C MET A 25 -10.36 -15.80 -4.86
N PRO A 26 -10.16 -16.33 -3.65
CA PRO A 26 -10.00 -17.77 -3.49
C PRO A 26 -11.24 -18.44 -4.06
N GLU A 27 -11.05 -19.33 -5.05
CA GLU A 27 -12.11 -20.24 -5.46
C GLU A 27 -12.54 -21.07 -4.24
N PRO A 28 -13.83 -21.39 -4.07
CA PRO A 28 -14.26 -22.30 -3.01
C PRO A 28 -13.50 -23.61 -3.17
N VAL A 29 -12.68 -23.94 -2.16
CA VAL A 29 -11.83 -25.12 -2.19
C VAL A 29 -12.73 -26.35 -2.11
N VAL A 30 -12.89 -27.04 -3.24
CA VAL A 30 -13.48 -28.38 -3.28
C VAL A 30 -12.53 -29.30 -2.50
N CYS A 31 -13.03 -29.82 -1.39
CA CYS A 31 -12.27 -30.60 -0.43
C CYS A 31 -11.87 -31.96 -1.03
N GLY A 32 -10.58 -32.16 -1.26
CA GLY A 32 -10.00 -33.44 -1.66
C GLY A 32 -8.53 -33.49 -1.25
N GLU A 33 -8.25 -34.23 -0.19
CA GLU A 33 -6.93 -34.72 0.23
C GLU A 33 -5.88 -33.67 0.67
N ARG A 34 -6.02 -33.14 1.89
CA ARG A 34 -4.95 -32.44 2.60
C ARG A 34 -4.17 -33.41 3.51
N ARG A 35 -2.86 -33.58 3.27
CA ARG A 35 -1.89 -33.89 4.33
C ARG A 35 -1.56 -32.59 5.07
N ALA A 36 -1.69 -32.61 6.38
CA ALA A 36 -1.62 -31.46 7.28
C ALA A 36 -0.25 -30.73 7.26
N CYS A 37 -0.28 -29.40 7.38
CA CYS A 37 0.52 -28.57 8.31
C CYS A 37 0.19 -27.08 8.12
N GLY A 38 -0.64 -26.53 9.02
CA GLY A 38 -0.97 -25.11 9.16
C GLY A 38 -2.49 -24.88 9.29
N PRO A 39 -2.99 -24.19 10.33
CA PRO A 39 -4.43 -24.02 10.51
C PRO A 39 -5.04 -23.22 9.35
N ASP A 40 -6.25 -23.60 8.94
CA ASP A 40 -7.10 -22.86 7.99
C ASP A 40 -7.55 -21.49 8.53
N ASP A 41 -7.03 -21.04 9.68
CA ASP A 41 -7.39 -19.82 10.41
C ASP A 41 -6.60 -18.57 9.97
N ALA A 42 -5.89 -18.63 8.84
CA ALA A 42 -5.18 -17.46 8.34
C ALA A 42 -6.18 -16.40 7.88
N GLU A 43 -6.39 -15.37 8.72
CA GLU A 43 -7.33 -14.27 8.49
C GLU A 43 -7.30 -13.85 7.01
N PRO A 44 -8.40 -14.07 6.27
CA PRO A 44 -8.43 -13.82 4.83
C PRO A 44 -8.38 -12.33 4.51
N VAL A 45 -8.69 -11.50 5.51
CA VAL A 45 -8.77 -10.05 5.47
C VAL A 45 -7.94 -9.47 6.61
N GLN A 46 -7.47 -8.24 6.45
CA GLN A 46 -6.89 -7.49 7.56
C GLN A 46 -8.01 -6.99 8.49
N PRO A 47 -8.00 -7.35 9.78
CA PRO A 47 -9.02 -6.88 10.72
C PRO A 47 -8.82 -5.39 10.98
N PHE A 48 -9.91 -4.61 10.92
CA PHE A 48 -9.88 -3.21 11.33
C PHE A 48 -9.52 -3.09 12.81
N PRO A 49 -8.82 -2.01 13.21
CA PRO A 49 -8.43 -1.81 14.60
C PRO A 49 -9.69 -1.71 15.47
N THR A 50 -9.64 -2.30 16.66
CA THR A 50 -10.72 -2.25 17.66
C THR A 50 -10.39 -1.34 18.84
N GLU A 51 -9.16 -0.83 18.90
CA GLU A 51 -8.65 0.05 19.94
C GLU A 51 -7.49 0.92 19.44
N GLY A 52 -7.15 1.94 20.23
CA GLY A 52 -6.03 2.84 20.00
C GLY A 52 -6.28 3.91 18.93
N VAL A 53 -5.23 4.64 18.58
CA VAL A 53 -5.33 5.85 17.75
C VAL A 53 -5.94 5.59 16.36
N LEU A 54 -5.65 4.44 15.74
CA LEU A 54 -6.25 4.13 14.44
C LEU A 54 -7.75 3.84 14.55
N PHE A 55 -8.21 3.24 15.65
CA PHE A 55 -9.63 3.04 15.93
C PHE A 55 -10.35 4.38 16.15
N ASP A 56 -9.74 5.29 16.92
CA ASP A 56 -10.28 6.65 17.14
C ASP A 56 -10.39 7.49 15.85
N ASN A 57 -9.70 7.06 14.79
CA ASN A 57 -9.67 7.68 13.47
C ASN A 57 -10.44 6.89 12.40
N MET A 58 -11.28 5.92 12.80
CA MET A 58 -12.14 5.16 11.89
C MET A 58 -13.40 5.91 11.50
N ASP A 59 -13.85 5.69 10.26
CA ASP A 59 -15.17 6.05 9.74
C ASP A 59 -15.58 7.52 9.95
N LEU A 60 -14.60 8.42 10.04
CA LEU A 60 -14.85 9.83 10.26
C LEU A 60 -15.69 10.43 9.13
N ARG A 61 -16.66 11.25 9.51
CA ARG A 61 -17.43 12.07 8.56
C ARG A 61 -16.59 13.27 8.12
N MET A 62 -16.99 13.90 7.02
CA MET A 62 -16.23 15.02 6.44
C MET A 62 -15.90 16.15 7.43
N PRO A 63 -16.83 16.65 8.28
CA PRO A 63 -16.50 17.72 9.22
C PRO A 63 -15.47 17.30 10.28
N GLU A 64 -15.57 16.06 10.77
CA GLU A 64 -14.65 15.50 11.76
C GLU A 64 -13.27 15.28 11.15
N LEU A 65 -13.21 14.71 9.93
CA LEU A 65 -11.97 14.52 9.19
C LEU A 65 -11.25 15.86 8.96
N GLN A 66 -11.97 16.89 8.50
CA GLN A 66 -11.41 18.23 8.29
C GLN A 66 -10.87 18.84 9.59
N SER A 67 -11.64 18.70 10.68
CA SER A 67 -11.22 19.18 12.01
C SER A 67 -9.97 18.47 12.50
N ARG A 68 -9.87 17.14 12.33
CA ARG A 68 -8.70 16.33 12.74
C ARG A 68 -7.46 16.62 11.92
N ILE A 69 -7.60 16.85 10.62
CA ILE A 69 -6.47 17.21 9.74
C ILE A 69 -5.95 18.62 10.06
N GLY A 70 -6.83 19.55 10.43
CA GLY A 70 -6.46 20.86 10.96
C GLY A 70 -5.61 21.71 10.00
N GLY A 71 -5.85 21.60 8.69
CA GLY A 71 -5.10 22.33 7.66
C GLY A 71 -3.64 21.90 7.51
N ARG A 72 -3.30 20.68 7.93
CA ARG A 72 -1.94 20.15 7.76
C ARG A 72 -1.50 20.18 6.30
N PRO A 73 -0.30 20.70 6.00
CA PRO A 73 0.19 20.76 4.64
C PRO A 73 0.59 19.37 4.13
N GLY A 74 0.80 19.29 2.81
CA GLY A 74 1.41 18.14 2.16
C GLY A 74 0.70 17.76 0.87
N LYS A 75 1.48 17.44 -0.16
CA LYS A 75 0.94 16.91 -1.42
C LYS A 75 0.37 15.52 -1.20
N VAL A 76 -0.72 15.19 -1.90
CA VAL A 76 -1.32 13.85 -1.82
C VAL A 76 -0.98 13.04 -3.06
N ARG A 77 -0.61 11.77 -2.87
CA ARG A 77 -0.65 10.76 -3.94
C ARG A 77 -1.75 9.76 -3.63
N SER A 78 -2.60 9.52 -4.61
CA SER A 78 -3.72 8.61 -4.49
C SER A 78 -3.66 7.51 -5.54
N TYR A 79 -4.20 6.35 -5.21
CA TYR A 79 -4.29 5.23 -6.14
C TYR A 79 -5.47 4.32 -5.87
N LYS A 80 -5.82 3.51 -6.87
CA LYS A 80 -6.85 2.47 -6.75
C LYS A 80 -6.30 1.17 -6.19
N MET A 81 -6.93 0.72 -5.12
CA MET A 81 -6.74 -0.57 -4.49
C MET A 81 -7.59 -1.61 -5.21
N ILE A 82 -6.98 -2.75 -5.51
CA ILE A 82 -7.61 -3.88 -6.21
C ILE A 82 -7.84 -5.08 -5.30
N SER A 83 -7.64 -4.88 -4.00
CA SER A 83 -7.70 -5.88 -2.94
C SER A 83 -8.75 -5.53 -1.88
N VAL A 84 -9.59 -4.52 -2.14
CA VAL A 84 -10.68 -4.11 -1.26
C VAL A 84 -12.00 -4.48 -1.91
N TYR A 85 -12.88 -5.09 -1.11
CA TYR A 85 -14.19 -5.58 -1.51
C TYR A 85 -15.24 -5.11 -0.50
N VAL A 86 -16.51 -5.22 -0.87
CA VAL A 86 -17.64 -4.98 0.02
C VAL A 86 -18.13 -6.33 0.54
N ASP A 87 -18.30 -6.47 1.86
CA ASP A 87 -18.87 -7.66 2.50
C ASP A 87 -20.41 -7.68 2.39
N ASP A 88 -21.03 -8.76 2.88
CA ASP A 88 -22.49 -8.93 2.84
C ASP A 88 -23.24 -7.87 3.68
N GLN A 89 -22.54 -7.16 4.56
CA GLN A 89 -23.05 -6.09 5.42
C GLN A 89 -22.78 -4.70 4.84
N GLY A 90 -22.20 -4.60 3.64
CA GLY A 90 -21.88 -3.33 2.99
C GLY A 90 -20.59 -2.67 3.48
N ARG A 91 -19.76 -3.37 4.25
CA ARG A 91 -18.50 -2.85 4.81
C ARG A 91 -17.32 -3.20 3.90
N LEU A 92 -16.29 -2.36 3.93
CA LEU A 92 -15.06 -2.58 3.19
C LEU A 92 -14.17 -3.61 3.90
N GLU A 93 -13.65 -4.56 3.15
CA GLU A 93 -12.71 -5.57 3.62
C GLU A 93 -11.44 -5.57 2.75
N HIS A 94 -10.27 -5.69 3.38
CA HIS A 94 -8.99 -5.65 2.69
C HIS A 94 -8.25 -6.99 2.72
N TYR A 95 -8.11 -7.60 1.54
CA TYR A 95 -7.50 -8.92 1.31
C TYR A 95 -6.04 -8.85 0.87
N GLY A 96 -5.47 -7.64 0.77
CA GLY A 96 -4.11 -7.41 0.29
C GLY A 96 -3.10 -7.32 1.42
N SER A 97 -1.82 -7.49 1.10
CA SER A 97 -0.72 -7.23 2.06
C SER A 97 -0.43 -5.74 2.25
N GLY A 98 -0.75 -4.88 1.28
CA GLY A 98 -0.41 -3.45 1.33
C GLY A 98 -1.61 -2.59 0.89
N PRO A 99 -1.95 -1.50 1.60
CA PRO A 99 -1.37 -1.05 2.87
C PRO A 99 -1.64 -2.05 3.99
N ASN A 100 -0.76 -2.14 4.98
CA ASN A 100 -0.96 -2.93 6.19
C ASN A 100 -1.17 -2.01 7.39
N PHE A 101 -2.30 -2.09 8.08
CA PHE A 101 -2.62 -1.25 9.25
C PHE A 101 -2.60 -2.00 10.59
N GLN A 102 -2.07 -3.22 10.60
CA GLN A 102 -1.90 -4.03 11.81
C GLN A 102 -0.79 -3.48 12.71
N GLY A 103 -0.90 -3.70 14.02
CA GLY A 103 0.07 -3.20 15.00
C GLY A 103 0.00 -1.70 15.26
N GLY A 104 -1.16 -1.07 15.02
CA GLY A 104 -1.41 0.34 15.35
C GLY A 104 -0.75 1.36 14.41
N CYS A 105 -0.24 0.93 13.26
CA CYS A 105 0.43 1.81 12.30
C CYS A 105 0.21 1.33 10.86
N LEU A 106 -0.08 2.26 9.94
CA LEU A 106 -0.20 1.96 8.52
C LEU A 106 1.17 1.96 7.83
N THR A 107 1.44 0.91 7.06
CA THR A 107 2.65 0.74 6.26
C THR A 107 2.31 0.51 4.80
N LEU A 108 3.19 0.99 3.91
CA LEU A 108 3.06 0.84 2.46
C LEU A 108 4.34 0.22 1.88
N CYS A 109 4.41 -1.12 1.91
CA CYS A 109 5.64 -1.86 1.59
C CYS A 109 5.57 -2.70 0.30
N THR A 110 4.40 -3.22 -0.08
CA THR A 110 4.23 -4.19 -1.20
C THR A 110 3.25 -3.71 -2.29
N CYS A 111 2.62 -2.54 -2.13
CA CYS A 111 1.71 -1.98 -3.11
C CYS A 111 2.18 -0.60 -3.61
N ALA A 112 1.43 -0.03 -4.56
CA ALA A 112 1.69 1.30 -5.13
C ALA A 112 3.17 1.56 -5.52
N HIS A 113 3.86 0.52 -6.00
CA HIS A 113 5.29 0.54 -6.32
C HIS A 113 5.72 1.76 -7.15
N GLN A 114 4.94 2.08 -8.19
CA GLN A 114 5.20 3.23 -9.05
C GLN A 114 5.18 4.55 -8.27
N ILE A 115 4.17 4.75 -7.43
CA ILE A 115 4.06 5.96 -6.59
C ILE A 115 5.28 6.05 -5.68
N ARG A 116 5.60 4.98 -4.95
CA ARG A 116 6.73 4.95 -3.99
C ARG A 116 8.11 5.17 -4.62
N THR A 117 8.25 5.09 -5.94
CA THR A 117 9.51 5.40 -6.67
C THR A 117 9.68 6.86 -7.09
N GLU A 118 8.65 7.70 -6.93
CA GLU A 118 8.65 9.07 -7.46
C GLU A 118 9.55 10.03 -6.69
N LYS A 119 9.94 9.66 -5.47
CA LYS A 119 10.71 10.47 -4.52
C LYS A 119 11.80 9.62 -3.85
N HIS A 120 12.83 10.25 -3.30
CA HIS A 120 13.71 9.53 -2.37
C HIS A 120 12.96 9.26 -1.07
N ALA A 121 13.39 8.24 -0.32
CA ALA A 121 12.72 7.80 0.89
C ALA A 121 12.51 8.94 1.91
N ALA A 122 13.52 9.78 2.12
CA ALA A 122 13.45 10.93 3.03
C ALA A 122 12.47 12.03 2.56
N ASP A 123 12.23 12.16 1.26
CA ASP A 123 11.36 13.21 0.71
C ASP A 123 9.87 12.87 0.79
N TRP A 124 9.52 11.69 1.33
CA TRP A 124 8.14 11.27 1.54
C TRP A 124 7.54 11.82 2.82
N GLU A 125 8.37 12.13 3.83
CA GLU A 125 7.88 12.64 5.12
C GLU A 125 7.00 13.88 4.92
N GLY A 126 5.85 13.91 5.59
CA GLY A 126 4.84 14.96 5.46
C GLY A 126 3.97 14.88 4.19
N CYS A 127 4.28 14.02 3.21
CA CYS A 127 3.38 13.75 2.10
C CYS A 127 2.18 12.90 2.54
N TRP A 128 1.06 13.02 1.83
CA TRP A 128 -0.14 12.24 2.07
C TRP A 128 -0.31 11.12 1.05
N LEU A 129 -0.89 10.01 1.50
CA LEU A 129 -1.26 8.86 0.69
C LEU A 129 -2.74 8.57 0.87
N ALA A 130 -3.46 8.35 -0.24
CA ALA A 130 -4.86 7.99 -0.21
C ALA A 130 -5.12 6.73 -1.05
N GLY A 131 -5.69 5.71 -0.42
CA GLY A 131 -6.15 4.51 -1.10
C GLY A 131 -7.64 4.58 -1.37
N PHE A 132 -8.00 4.36 -2.62
CA PHE A 132 -9.40 4.29 -3.02
C PHE A 132 -9.77 2.90 -3.51
N THR A 133 -11.00 2.47 -3.28
CA THR A 133 -11.50 1.21 -3.84
C THR A 133 -11.62 1.27 -5.36
N SER A 134 -11.65 0.11 -6.00
CA SER A 134 -11.96 0.03 -7.42
C SER A 134 -13.48 0.06 -7.62
N PRO A 135 -14.02 0.92 -8.50
CA PRO A 135 -15.46 0.92 -8.80
C PRO A 135 -15.93 -0.38 -9.46
N ARG A 136 -15.01 -1.21 -9.97
CA ARG A 136 -15.34 -2.56 -10.47
C ARG A 136 -15.61 -3.57 -9.35
N LEU A 137 -15.21 -3.25 -8.12
CA LEU A 137 -15.30 -4.13 -6.95
C LEU A 137 -16.28 -3.60 -5.90
N CYS A 138 -16.55 -2.30 -5.89
CA CYS A 138 -17.33 -1.64 -4.83
C CYS A 138 -18.35 -0.62 -5.38
N ASP A 139 -18.68 -0.70 -6.67
CA ASP A 139 -19.55 0.21 -7.46
C ASP A 139 -19.11 1.68 -7.57
N ARG A 140 -18.39 2.19 -6.58
CA ARG A 140 -17.82 3.54 -6.53
C ARG A 140 -16.34 3.49 -6.15
N THR A 141 -15.69 4.64 -6.28
CA THR A 141 -14.30 4.83 -5.85
C THR A 141 -14.29 5.40 -4.42
N TRP A 142 -14.62 4.54 -3.45
CA TRP A 142 -14.67 4.91 -2.04
C TRP A 142 -13.28 5.17 -1.50
N LEU A 143 -13.13 6.16 -0.62
CA LEU A 143 -11.92 6.35 0.16
C LEU A 143 -11.83 5.19 1.17
N PHE A 144 -10.75 4.42 1.12
CA PHE A 144 -10.49 3.33 2.05
C PHE A 144 -9.54 3.79 3.17
N TYR A 145 -8.53 4.59 2.83
CA TYR A 145 -7.66 5.21 3.82
C TYR A 145 -7.11 6.55 3.33
N LEU A 146 -6.76 7.40 4.28
CA LEU A 146 -5.99 8.63 4.09
C LEU A 146 -4.93 8.70 5.18
N ALA A 147 -3.66 8.80 4.82
CA ALA A 147 -2.57 8.76 5.79
C ALA A 147 -1.45 9.74 5.43
N GLN A 148 -0.92 10.45 6.43
CA GLN A 148 0.31 11.22 6.27
C GLN A 148 1.52 10.32 6.54
N VAL A 149 2.53 10.38 5.67
CA VAL A 149 3.78 9.64 5.86
C VAL A 149 4.59 10.30 6.98
N GLY A 150 4.86 9.52 8.03
CA GLY A 150 5.74 9.93 9.13
C GLY A 150 7.20 9.55 8.90
N ALA A 151 7.47 8.47 8.17
CA ALA A 151 8.83 8.08 7.82
C ALA A 151 8.89 7.31 6.50
N GLY A 152 10.00 7.47 5.78
CA GLY A 152 10.32 6.68 4.59
C GLY A 152 11.68 6.00 4.71
N TYR A 153 11.73 4.72 4.34
CA TYR A 153 12.96 3.92 4.36
C TYR A 153 13.35 3.50 2.94
N PRO A 154 14.65 3.55 2.59
CA PRO A 154 15.10 3.17 1.26
C PRO A 154 15.02 1.66 1.01
N THR A 155 14.98 0.84 2.06
CA THR A 155 15.06 -0.63 1.97
C THR A 155 14.20 -1.30 3.03
N ALA A 156 13.73 -2.52 2.76
CA ALA A 156 12.98 -3.32 3.73
C ALA A 156 13.80 -3.60 4.99
N ALA A 157 15.10 -3.89 4.85
CA ALA A 157 15.98 -4.10 6.00
C ALA A 157 16.14 -2.85 6.88
N GLY A 158 16.21 -1.67 6.28
CA GLY A 158 16.25 -0.40 7.02
C GLY A 158 14.98 -0.21 7.85
N MET A 159 13.81 -0.46 7.25
CA MET A 159 12.54 -0.41 7.95
C MET A 159 12.44 -1.48 9.05
N TRP A 160 12.87 -2.72 8.76
CA TRP A 160 12.88 -3.82 9.72
C TRP A 160 13.63 -3.47 11.00
N THR A 161 14.86 -2.96 10.86
CA THR A 161 15.71 -2.56 11.98
C THR A 161 15.13 -1.38 12.76
N ALA A 162 14.49 -0.43 12.07
CA ALA A 162 13.96 0.78 12.71
C ALA A 162 12.65 0.54 13.49
N LEU A 163 11.91 -0.54 13.21
CA LEU A 163 10.56 -0.77 13.74
C LEU A 163 10.42 -2.13 14.44
N PRO A 164 11.22 -2.43 15.48
CA PRO A 164 11.18 -3.73 16.15
C PRO A 164 9.80 -4.04 16.75
N ALA A 165 9.09 -3.04 17.25
CA ALA A 165 7.76 -3.21 17.83
C ALA A 165 6.69 -3.67 16.81
N LEU A 166 6.89 -3.42 15.51
CA LEU A 166 5.93 -3.76 14.46
C LEU A 166 6.20 -5.12 13.80
N GLN A 167 7.41 -5.69 14.01
CA GLN A 167 7.84 -6.91 13.31
C GLN A 167 6.87 -8.08 13.55
N GLY A 168 6.40 -8.26 14.79
CA GLY A 168 5.48 -9.34 15.14
C GLY A 168 4.11 -9.23 14.48
N ALA A 169 3.62 -8.02 14.21
CA ALA A 169 2.32 -7.80 13.57
C ALA A 169 2.39 -7.77 12.04
N LYS A 170 3.58 -7.49 11.47
CA LYS A 170 3.74 -7.19 10.04
C LYS A 170 4.66 -8.14 9.29
N SER A 171 5.33 -9.08 9.97
CA SER A 171 6.27 -10.00 9.32
C SER A 171 5.59 -10.86 8.26
N THR A 172 6.11 -10.84 7.04
CA THR A 172 5.68 -11.71 5.93
C THR A 172 5.96 -13.19 6.19
N ARG A 173 6.78 -13.52 7.19
CA ARG A 173 7.06 -14.91 7.61
C ARG A 173 6.07 -15.46 8.61
N GLN A 174 5.36 -14.58 9.31
CA GLN A 174 4.41 -14.95 10.36
C GLN A 174 2.97 -14.75 9.90
N HIS A 175 2.74 -13.78 9.00
CA HIS A 175 1.41 -13.38 8.59
C HIS A 175 1.22 -13.47 7.09
N ARG A 176 0.08 -14.05 6.70
CA ARG A 176 -0.36 -14.14 5.31
C ARG A 176 -0.44 -12.77 4.64
N LEU A 177 -0.90 -11.75 5.36
CA LEU A 177 -1.05 -10.37 4.91
C LEU A 177 0.04 -9.42 5.46
N GLY A 178 1.11 -9.97 6.07
CA GLY A 178 2.27 -9.17 6.47
C GLY A 178 2.91 -8.46 5.27
N ASP A 179 3.63 -7.37 5.53
CA ASP A 179 4.28 -6.56 4.50
C ASP A 179 5.73 -6.15 4.86
N MET A 180 6.24 -6.57 6.02
CA MET A 180 7.64 -6.42 6.42
C MET A 180 8.45 -7.68 6.09
N PHE A 181 9.56 -7.50 5.37
CA PHE A 181 10.47 -8.59 5.00
C PHE A 181 11.63 -8.70 5.98
N GLU A 182 11.80 -9.88 6.58
CA GLU A 182 12.90 -10.15 7.51
C GLU A 182 14.23 -10.33 6.74
N PRO A 183 15.26 -9.51 7.01
CA PRO A 183 16.57 -9.64 6.37
C PRO A 183 17.34 -10.86 6.89
N ARG A 184 18.16 -11.46 6.02
CA ARG A 184 19.14 -12.48 6.42
C ARG A 184 20.36 -11.77 7.01
N LEU A 185 20.60 -11.91 8.30
CA LEU A 185 21.73 -11.30 9.01
C LEU A 185 23.07 -12.03 8.78
N THR A 186 23.23 -12.72 7.64
CA THR A 186 24.47 -13.42 7.29
C THR A 186 25.48 -12.47 6.65
N SER A 187 26.78 -12.81 6.71
CA SER A 187 27.91 -12.03 6.18
C SER A 187 27.81 -11.63 4.70
N SER A 188 26.88 -12.23 3.94
CA SER A 188 26.60 -11.94 2.53
C SER A 188 25.44 -10.97 2.28
N PHE A 189 25.06 -10.13 3.26
CA PHE A 189 24.06 -9.05 3.04
C PHE A 189 24.64 -7.93 2.17
N SER A 190 24.98 -8.25 0.92
CA SER A 190 25.73 -7.37 0.01
C SER A 190 24.84 -6.34 -0.67
N ASN A 191 23.54 -6.60 -0.79
CA ASN A 191 22.60 -5.67 -1.42
C ASN A 191 21.20 -5.72 -0.79
N PRO A 192 20.77 -4.68 -0.05
CA PRO A 192 19.44 -4.65 0.57
C PRO A 192 18.29 -4.50 -0.43
N CYS A 193 18.55 -4.23 -1.70
CA CYS A 193 17.55 -4.17 -2.77
C CYS A 193 17.42 -5.50 -3.53
N LYS A 194 18.08 -6.58 -3.08
CA LYS A 194 17.97 -7.93 -3.66
C LYS A 194 17.15 -8.83 -2.76
N SER A 195 16.19 -9.54 -3.34
CA SER A 195 15.30 -10.46 -2.61
C SER A 195 16.05 -11.60 -1.93
N THR A 196 17.19 -12.03 -2.48
CA THR A 196 18.07 -13.05 -1.90
C THR A 196 18.64 -12.66 -0.54
N SER A 197 18.65 -11.38 -0.21
CA SER A 197 19.10 -10.84 1.07
C SER A 197 18.06 -11.00 2.18
N TYR A 198 16.88 -11.55 1.88
CA TYR A 198 15.76 -11.70 2.81
C TYR A 198 15.32 -13.15 2.94
N TYR A 199 14.69 -13.48 4.06
CA TYR A 199 13.95 -14.73 4.16
C TYR A 199 12.70 -14.64 3.28
N PRO A 200 12.36 -15.72 2.56
CA PRO A 200 11.13 -15.70 1.78
C PRO A 200 9.91 -15.66 2.74
N PRO A 201 8.80 -15.03 2.35
CA PRO A 201 7.54 -15.04 3.11
C PRO A 201 7.05 -16.46 3.45
N MET A 202 6.09 -16.60 4.36
CA MET A 202 5.45 -17.91 4.58
C MET A 202 4.76 -18.41 3.31
N VAL A 203 4.64 -19.73 3.16
CA VAL A 203 3.77 -20.31 2.11
C VAL A 203 2.33 -19.91 2.42
N GLY A 204 1.60 -19.47 1.40
CA GLY A 204 0.24 -18.95 1.53
C GLY A 204 0.17 -17.42 1.63
N HIS A 205 1.31 -16.73 1.80
CA HIS A 205 1.39 -15.28 1.72
C HIS A 205 0.89 -14.76 0.36
N SER A 206 0.33 -13.55 0.34
CA SER A 206 -0.33 -12.95 -0.85
C SER A 206 0.54 -13.01 -2.12
N HIS A 207 1.85 -12.80 -1.97
CA HIS A 207 2.84 -12.87 -3.05
C HIS A 207 3.75 -14.12 -3.01
N ARG A 208 3.43 -15.10 -2.15
CA ARG A 208 4.08 -16.42 -2.07
C ARG A 208 3.06 -17.53 -1.78
N ARG A 209 2.16 -17.76 -2.72
CA ARG A 209 1.10 -18.79 -2.58
C ARG A 209 1.66 -20.19 -2.35
N THR A 210 2.73 -20.55 -3.06
CA THR A 210 3.41 -21.84 -2.94
C THR A 210 4.91 -21.63 -2.70
N ALA A 211 5.63 -22.68 -2.31
CA ALA A 211 7.08 -22.62 -2.14
C ALA A 211 7.83 -22.19 -3.41
N ALA A 212 7.26 -22.48 -4.60
CA ALA A 212 7.80 -22.13 -5.91
C ALA A 212 7.37 -20.73 -6.41
N THR A 213 6.44 -20.06 -5.71
CA THR A 213 5.98 -18.73 -6.10
C THR A 213 7.00 -17.67 -5.68
N ASP A 214 7.43 -16.86 -6.64
CA ASP A 214 8.50 -15.86 -6.46
C ASP A 214 8.04 -14.42 -6.68
N ASP A 215 6.72 -14.17 -6.71
CA ASP A 215 6.18 -12.82 -6.96
C ASP A 215 6.60 -11.79 -5.90
N TRP A 216 6.77 -12.22 -4.65
CA TRP A 216 7.27 -11.38 -3.54
C TRP A 216 8.64 -10.74 -3.83
N LYS A 217 9.47 -11.36 -4.69
CA LYS A 217 10.78 -10.80 -5.07
C LYS A 217 10.61 -9.42 -5.73
N LYS A 218 9.49 -9.22 -6.45
CA LYS A 218 9.17 -7.95 -7.10
C LYS A 218 8.94 -6.85 -6.07
N ASP A 219 8.42 -7.13 -4.89
CA ASP A 219 8.19 -6.11 -3.87
C ASP A 219 9.49 -5.50 -3.36
N ILE A 220 10.55 -6.32 -3.30
CA ILE A 220 11.89 -5.90 -2.85
C ILE A 220 12.68 -5.28 -4.00
N GLU A 221 12.65 -5.92 -5.17
CA GLU A 221 13.51 -5.58 -6.30
C GLU A 221 12.90 -4.52 -7.21
N PHE A 222 11.66 -4.07 -6.96
CA PHE A 222 11.02 -3.07 -7.81
C PHE A 222 11.87 -1.80 -7.88
N SER A 223 12.22 -1.44 -9.10
CA SER A 223 12.79 -0.15 -9.44
C SER A 223 12.08 0.43 -10.64
N ASN A 224 12.01 1.76 -10.67
CA ASN A 224 11.46 2.49 -11.79
C ASN A 224 12.60 3.09 -12.62
N ALA A 225 12.77 2.60 -13.83
CA ALA A 225 13.82 3.05 -14.75
C ALA A 225 13.72 4.55 -15.10
N GLN A 226 12.52 5.12 -15.10
CA GLN A 226 12.32 6.55 -15.37
C GLN A 226 12.93 7.43 -14.27
N PHE A 227 12.88 6.97 -13.02
CA PHE A 227 13.40 7.72 -11.88
C PHE A 227 14.76 7.22 -11.40
N GLY A 228 15.21 6.04 -11.84
CA GLY A 228 16.42 5.38 -11.35
C GLY A 228 16.33 5.01 -9.86
N ARG A 229 15.12 4.77 -9.35
CA ARG A 229 14.86 4.61 -7.90
C ARG A 229 14.15 3.30 -7.59
N HIS A 230 14.48 2.73 -6.43
CA HIS A 230 13.72 1.66 -5.79
C HIS A 230 12.48 2.22 -5.07
N ALA A 231 11.45 1.39 -4.91
CA ALA A 231 10.25 1.80 -4.17
C ALA A 231 10.61 2.01 -2.69
N ALA A 232 10.36 3.21 -2.17
CA ALA A 232 10.55 3.50 -0.75
C ALA A 232 9.54 2.72 0.11
N TYR A 233 9.92 2.33 1.31
CA TYR A 233 9.06 1.69 2.30
C TYR A 233 8.51 2.77 3.22
N LEU A 234 7.20 2.97 3.22
CA LEU A 234 6.58 4.12 3.88
C LEU A 234 5.84 3.69 5.13
N VAL A 235 5.97 4.50 6.17
CA VAL A 235 5.30 4.34 7.47
C VAL A 235 4.51 5.60 7.73
N ALA A 236 3.23 5.43 8.00
CA ALA A 236 2.34 6.55 8.29
C ALA A 236 2.47 6.98 9.75
N ASP A 237 2.23 8.27 10.00
CA ASP A 237 1.98 8.79 11.34
C ASP A 237 0.60 8.30 11.80
N PRO A 238 0.50 7.49 12.88
CA PRO A 238 -0.78 6.99 13.36
C PRO A 238 -1.78 8.10 13.71
N ALA A 239 -1.32 9.25 14.22
CA ALA A 239 -2.19 10.37 14.58
C ALA A 239 -2.87 11.00 13.35
N PHE A 240 -2.28 10.85 12.17
CA PHE A 240 -2.79 11.36 10.89
C PHE A 240 -3.01 10.23 9.89
N THR A 241 -3.50 9.10 10.39
CA THR A 241 -3.96 7.95 9.61
C THR A 241 -5.43 7.72 9.89
N PHE A 242 -6.24 7.75 8.84
CA PHE A 242 -7.70 7.59 8.87
C PHE A 242 -8.10 6.40 8.00
N LEU A 243 -9.04 5.61 8.48
CA LEU A 243 -9.49 4.37 7.86
C LEU A 243 -11.02 4.38 7.71
N TRP A 244 -11.53 3.83 6.61
CA TRP A 244 -12.97 3.65 6.42
C TRP A 244 -13.28 2.17 6.22
N GLN A 245 -13.95 1.59 7.22
CA GLN A 245 -14.63 0.31 7.11
C GLN A 245 -16.03 0.52 6.53
N THR A 246 -16.73 1.57 6.94
CA THR A 246 -18.04 1.93 6.41
C THR A 246 -17.87 2.90 5.24
N PRO A 247 -18.34 2.57 4.02
CA PRO A 247 -18.24 3.48 2.88
C PRO A 247 -18.97 4.81 3.14
N ALA A 248 -18.21 5.90 3.25
CA ALA A 248 -18.76 7.22 3.57
C ALA A 248 -18.35 8.32 2.59
N LEU A 249 -17.11 8.27 2.08
CA LEU A 249 -16.51 9.29 1.24
C LEU A 249 -16.05 8.68 -0.09
N PHE A 250 -16.32 9.33 -1.22
CA PHE A 250 -15.90 8.80 -2.53
C PHE A 250 -15.51 9.89 -3.53
N LEU A 251 -14.90 9.47 -4.64
CA LEU A 251 -14.65 10.28 -5.83
C LEU A 251 -15.49 9.77 -7.01
N GLU A 252 -16.09 10.68 -7.79
CA GLU A 252 -16.79 10.34 -9.04
C GLU A 252 -15.83 9.84 -10.11
N HIS A 253 -14.72 10.56 -10.28
CA HIS A 253 -13.75 10.31 -11.34
C HIS A 253 -12.34 10.31 -10.77
N HIS A 254 -11.78 9.11 -10.63
CA HIS A 254 -10.44 8.92 -10.11
C HIS A 254 -9.61 8.10 -11.10
N ALA A 255 -8.44 8.63 -11.46
CA ALA A 255 -7.48 7.89 -12.29
C ALA A 255 -6.81 6.77 -11.47
N ARG A 256 -6.14 5.82 -12.12
CA ARG A 256 -5.47 4.72 -11.40
C ARG A 256 -4.47 5.24 -10.35
N ASN A 257 -3.69 6.25 -10.72
CA ASN A 257 -2.79 7.00 -9.87
C ASN A 257 -3.07 8.49 -10.12
N GLN A 258 -3.15 9.31 -9.06
CA GLN A 258 -3.43 10.73 -9.19
C GLN A 258 -2.72 11.52 -8.08
N GLY A 259 -2.13 12.65 -8.46
CA GLY A 259 -1.53 13.61 -7.54
C GLY A 259 -2.50 14.76 -7.24
N TRP A 260 -2.38 15.31 -6.03
CA TRP A 260 -3.11 16.48 -5.57
C TRP A 260 -2.13 17.47 -4.93
N GLU A 261 -2.33 18.76 -5.16
CA GLU A 261 -1.41 19.79 -4.65
C GLU A 261 -1.44 19.92 -3.12
N SER A 262 -2.57 19.60 -2.48
CA SER A 262 -2.70 19.52 -1.03
C SER A 262 -3.77 18.52 -0.60
N VAL A 263 -3.79 18.18 0.69
CA VAL A 263 -4.87 17.40 1.30
C VAL A 263 -6.22 18.13 1.19
N ASP A 264 -6.25 19.45 1.40
CA ASP A 264 -7.48 20.25 1.27
C ASP A 264 -8.09 20.17 -0.13
N VAL A 265 -7.24 20.20 -1.16
CA VAL A 265 -7.70 20.05 -2.55
C VAL A 265 -8.32 18.67 -2.78
N LEU A 266 -7.80 17.62 -2.17
CA LEU A 266 -8.45 16.30 -2.21
C LEU A 266 -9.79 16.33 -1.45
N LEU A 267 -9.82 16.88 -0.23
CA LEU A 267 -11.03 16.91 0.61
C LEU A 267 -12.18 17.66 -0.07
N GLN A 268 -11.89 18.76 -0.77
CA GLN A 268 -12.89 19.51 -1.55
C GLN A 268 -13.51 18.71 -2.72
N ARG A 269 -12.87 17.61 -3.13
CA ARG A 269 -13.29 16.77 -4.25
C ARG A 269 -14.03 15.51 -3.80
N LEU A 270 -13.90 15.16 -2.52
CA LEU A 270 -14.63 14.04 -1.93
C LEU A 270 -16.10 14.39 -1.79
N ILE A 271 -16.95 13.43 -2.15
CA ILE A 271 -18.40 13.51 -1.94
C ILE A 271 -18.74 12.64 -0.73
N ALA A 272 -19.50 13.21 0.19
CA ALA A 272 -19.98 12.51 1.38
C ALA A 272 -21.36 11.88 1.11
N VAL A 273 -21.57 10.69 1.65
CA VAL A 273 -22.90 10.08 1.78
C VAL A 273 -23.46 10.45 3.14
N HIS A 274 -24.73 10.87 3.15
CA HIS A 274 -25.48 11.23 4.35
C HIS A 274 -26.14 10.02 4.99
#